data_AF-A0A369K0G6-F1
#
_entry.id   AF-A0A369K0G6-F1
#
_cell.length_a   1.000
_cell.length_b   1.000
_cell.length_c   1.000
_cell.angle_alpha   90.00
_cell.angle_beta   90.00
_cell.angle_gamma   90.00
#
_symmetry.space_group_name_H-M   'P 1'
#
loop_
_entity.id
_entity.type
_entity.pdbx_description
1 polymer ?
#
loop_
_entity_poly.entity_id
_entity_poly.type
_entity_poly.pdbx_seq_one_letter_code
_entity_poly.pdbx_strand_id
1 'polypeptide(L)'
;MLTAFLICLIALGLLLRFYLILPSRNPDRSRKTHLSESCSLAVFLGSGGHTSEALALVSALDFSRYTSRTYIVSEGDNFSAQKASALELVKAAKNASPKSGTYQHSILTVPRARRVHQSLLTTPPTAAHSLMTCLYYVMIAPQLLPKGGRPIFADVLLLNGPGTCFVLCIAVYVTKFLGLPAPQIIYVESFARVQHLSLSGKLLRPLVDRFVVQWPHLLQDRGRGECRGWLV
;
A
#
# COMPACT_ATOMS: atom_id res chain seq x y z
N MET A 1 12.01 35.77 -23.43
CA MET A 1 11.26 34.73 -24.18
C MET A 1 11.83 33.33 -23.96
N LEU A 2 13.15 33.13 -24.04
CA LEU A 2 13.78 31.82 -23.84
C LEU A 2 13.54 31.21 -22.44
N THR A 3 13.63 32.02 -21.38
CA THR A 3 13.40 31.57 -20.00
C THR A 3 11.96 31.09 -19.78
N ALA A 4 10.97 31.85 -20.26
CA ALA A 4 9.56 31.47 -20.19
C ALA A 4 9.27 30.19 -20.98
N PHE A 5 9.87 30.04 -22.17
CA PHE A 5 9.76 28.82 -22.97
C PHE A 5 10.33 27.59 -22.24
N LEU A 6 11.50 27.72 -21.60
CA LEU A 6 12.12 26.63 -20.83
C LEU A 6 11.25 26.23 -19.62
N ILE A 7 10.69 27.19 -18.89
CA ILE A 7 9.78 26.93 -17.76
C ILE A 7 8.54 26.16 -18.25
N CYS A 8 7.94 26.57 -19.35
CA CYS A 8 6.79 25.86 -19.93
C CYS A 8 7.14 24.42 -20.34
N LEU A 9 8.32 24.20 -20.92
CA LEU A 9 8.76 22.87 -21.35
C LEU A 9 9.02 21.95 -20.16
N ILE A 10 9.65 22.46 -19.10
CA ILE A 10 9.83 21.73 -17.83
C ILE A 10 8.47 21.40 -17.22
N ALA A 11 7.57 22.39 -17.10
CA ALA A 11 6.23 22.17 -16.54
C ALA A 11 5.46 21.11 -17.33
N LEU A 12 5.50 21.15 -18.66
CA LEU A 12 4.90 20.13 -19.53
C LEU A 12 5.52 18.75 -19.29
N GLY A 13 6.85 18.67 -19.19
CA GLY A 13 7.56 17.43 -18.87
C GLY A 13 7.14 16.82 -17.53
N LEU A 14 6.99 17.65 -16.49
CA LEU A 14 6.53 17.22 -15.17
C LEU A 14 5.06 16.75 -15.20
N LEU A 15 4.19 17.46 -15.91
CA LEU A 15 2.79 17.08 -16.09
C LEU A 15 2.64 15.77 -16.87
N LEU A 16 3.42 15.62 -17.95
CA LEU A 16 3.46 14.38 -18.73
C LEU A 16 3.98 13.23 -17.87
N ARG A 17 5.05 13.45 -17.09
CA ARG A 17 5.58 12.45 -16.16
C ARG A 17 4.52 12.04 -15.15
N PHE A 18 3.81 12.99 -14.56
CA PHE A 18 2.72 12.73 -13.62
C PHE A 18 1.57 11.95 -14.27
N TYR A 19 1.16 12.31 -15.48
CA TYR A 19 0.11 11.61 -16.21
C TYR A 19 0.49 10.15 -16.54
N LEU A 20 1.75 9.91 -16.92
CA LEU A 20 2.24 8.58 -17.27
C LEU A 20 2.37 7.62 -16.07
N ILE A 21 2.53 8.14 -14.85
CA ILE A 21 2.59 7.32 -13.63
C ILE A 21 1.21 7.00 -13.05
N LEU A 22 0.15 7.68 -13.51
CA LEU A 22 -1.22 7.36 -13.08
C LEU A 22 -1.61 5.96 -13.56
N PRO A 23 -2.35 5.20 -12.76
CA PRO A 23 -2.69 3.83 -13.09
C PRO A 23 -3.54 3.78 -14.36
N SER A 24 -3.16 2.91 -15.29
CA SER A 24 -3.93 2.67 -16.51
C SER A 24 -5.32 2.17 -16.18
N ARG A 25 -6.33 2.58 -16.97
CA ARG A 25 -7.72 2.11 -16.83
C ARG A 25 -7.89 0.62 -17.10
N ASN A 26 -6.92 -0.02 -17.76
CA ASN A 26 -6.98 -1.44 -18.06
C ASN A 26 -6.25 -2.27 -16.99
N PRO A 27 -6.99 -2.92 -16.05
CA PRO A 27 -6.39 -3.71 -14.98
C PRO A 27 -5.61 -4.93 -15.53
N ASP A 28 -5.96 -5.44 -16.71
CA ASP A 28 -5.31 -6.61 -17.32
C ASP A 28 -3.91 -6.31 -17.88
N ARG A 29 -3.54 -5.02 -17.98
CA ARG A 29 -2.19 -4.63 -18.38
C ARG A 29 -1.20 -4.64 -17.22
N SER A 30 -1.67 -4.92 -15.99
CA SER A 30 -0.82 -5.21 -14.85
C SER A 30 0.15 -6.31 -15.23
N ARG A 31 1.45 -6.00 -15.17
CA ARG A 31 2.61 -6.85 -15.49
C ARG A 31 2.23 -8.32 -15.29
N LYS A 32 2.17 -9.10 -16.39
CA LYS A 32 2.04 -10.57 -16.37
C LYS A 32 3.25 -11.11 -15.59
N THR A 33 3.18 -11.07 -14.27
CA THR A 33 4.11 -11.78 -13.42
C THR A 33 3.87 -13.24 -13.76
N HIS A 34 4.91 -13.88 -14.27
CA HIS A 34 4.86 -15.30 -14.54
C HIS A 34 4.33 -15.99 -13.28
N LEU A 35 3.31 -16.84 -13.43
CA LEU A 35 2.65 -17.56 -12.34
C LEU A 35 3.61 -18.37 -11.43
N SER A 36 4.88 -18.49 -11.82
CA SER A 36 5.95 -19.23 -11.17
C SER A 36 6.88 -18.42 -10.26
N GLU A 37 6.75 -17.09 -10.16
CA GLU A 37 7.66 -16.26 -9.33
C GLU A 37 7.09 -15.93 -7.95
N SER A 38 7.95 -15.98 -6.93
CA SER A 38 7.63 -15.56 -5.57
C SER A 38 7.51 -14.04 -5.47
N CYS A 39 6.37 -13.59 -4.94
CA CYS A 39 5.98 -12.20 -4.82
C CYS A 39 6.24 -11.68 -3.40
N SER A 40 6.73 -10.45 -3.29
CA SER A 40 6.83 -9.72 -2.03
C SER A 40 5.58 -8.87 -1.79
N LEU A 41 5.03 -8.92 -0.58
CA LEU A 41 3.79 -8.28 -0.20
C LEU A 41 4.03 -7.35 1.00
N ALA A 42 3.73 -6.07 0.85
CA ALA A 42 3.63 -5.14 1.95
C ALA A 42 2.16 -4.93 2.32
N VAL A 43 1.82 -4.94 3.60
CA VAL A 43 0.45 -4.78 4.07
C VAL A 43 0.41 -3.73 5.16
N PHE A 44 -0.37 -2.66 4.96
CA PHE A 44 -0.63 -1.70 6.01
C PHE A 44 -1.72 -2.20 6.95
N LEU A 45 -1.39 -2.32 8.23
CA LEU A 45 -2.30 -2.71 9.29
C LEU A 45 -2.83 -1.44 9.96
N GLY A 46 -4.01 -0.99 9.52
CA GLY A 46 -4.69 0.13 10.15
C GLY A 46 -5.14 -0.23 11.56
N SER A 47 -5.04 0.68 12.54
CA SER A 47 -5.35 0.34 13.94
C SER A 47 -6.78 -0.14 14.17
N GLY A 48 -6.97 -1.13 15.05
CA GLY A 48 -8.28 -1.63 15.45
C GLY A 48 -8.94 -2.55 14.42
N GLY A 49 -10.17 -2.25 14.01
CA GLY A 49 -10.96 -3.09 13.08
C GLY A 49 -10.29 -3.29 11.71
N HIS A 50 -9.60 -2.27 11.20
CA HIS A 50 -8.85 -2.35 9.94
C HIS A 50 -7.73 -3.38 9.96
N THR A 51 -7.08 -3.62 11.10
CA THR A 51 -6.06 -4.66 11.23
C THR A 51 -6.69 -6.03 11.11
N SER A 52 -7.83 -6.25 11.77
CA SER A 52 -8.55 -7.51 11.63
C SER A 52 -8.98 -7.74 10.18
N GLU A 53 -9.46 -6.69 9.49
CA GLU A 53 -9.82 -6.76 8.08
C GLU A 53 -8.61 -7.12 7.19
N ALA A 54 -7.51 -6.40 7.33
CA ALA A 54 -6.29 -6.63 6.57
C ALA A 54 -5.70 -8.03 6.83
N LEU A 55 -5.68 -8.49 8.08
CA LEU A 55 -5.16 -9.81 8.43
C LEU A 55 -6.07 -10.94 7.97
N ALA A 56 -7.39 -10.76 7.95
CA ALA A 56 -8.31 -11.75 7.38
C ALA A 56 -8.02 -11.95 5.87
N LEU A 57 -7.86 -10.85 5.12
CA LEU A 57 -7.45 -10.89 3.71
C LEU A 57 -6.13 -11.65 3.53
N VAL A 58 -5.11 -11.29 4.32
CA VAL A 58 -3.78 -11.93 4.25
C VAL A 58 -3.85 -13.40 4.64
N SER A 59 -4.67 -13.76 5.63
CA SER A 59 -4.82 -15.14 6.08
C SER A 59 -5.38 -16.08 5.00
N ALA A 60 -6.11 -15.55 4.02
CA ALA A 60 -6.60 -16.31 2.88
C ALA A 60 -5.54 -16.51 1.78
N LEU A 61 -4.42 -15.79 1.83
CA LEU A 61 -3.35 -15.89 0.84
C LEU A 61 -2.47 -17.15 1.06
N ASP A 62 -1.89 -17.60 -0.04
CA ASP A 62 -0.88 -18.66 -0.06
C ASP A 62 0.52 -18.08 0.20
N PHE A 63 1.08 -18.41 1.37
CA PHE A 63 2.37 -17.89 1.82
C PHE A 63 3.56 -18.52 1.08
N SER A 64 3.35 -19.60 0.33
CA SER A 64 4.37 -20.18 -0.55
C SER A 64 4.62 -19.30 -1.78
N ARG A 65 3.58 -18.63 -2.28
CA ARG A 65 3.67 -17.67 -3.39
C ARG A 65 4.10 -16.28 -2.93
N TYR A 66 3.54 -15.82 -1.81
CA TYR A 66 3.86 -14.50 -1.25
C TYR A 66 4.95 -14.58 -0.19
N THR A 67 6.16 -15.06 -0.54
CA THR A 67 7.17 -15.53 0.42
C THR A 67 7.73 -14.47 1.36
N SER A 68 7.84 -13.22 0.92
CA SER A 68 8.31 -12.10 1.71
C SER A 68 7.14 -11.18 2.06
N ARG A 69 6.88 -10.98 3.36
CA ARG A 69 5.74 -10.20 3.84
C ARG A 69 6.19 -9.11 4.81
N THR A 70 5.89 -7.86 4.48
CA THR A 70 6.22 -6.70 5.31
C THR A 70 4.94 -6.10 5.87
N TYR A 71 4.75 -6.20 7.18
CA TYR A 71 3.61 -5.63 7.88
C TYR A 71 3.94 -4.22 8.36
N ILE A 72 3.26 -3.22 7.80
CA ILE A 72 3.42 -1.83 8.19
C ILE A 72 2.41 -1.51 9.28
N VAL A 73 2.90 -1.22 10.48
CA VAL A 73 2.09 -0.88 11.65
C VAL A 73 2.25 0.59 12.02
N SER A 74 1.21 1.16 12.61
CA SER A 74 1.26 2.53 13.10
C SER A 74 1.97 2.62 14.45
N GLU A 75 2.66 3.74 14.70
CA GLU A 75 3.30 4.01 15.99
C GLU A 75 2.30 3.95 17.16
N GLY A 76 2.70 3.23 18.21
CA GLY A 76 1.89 2.95 19.39
C GLY A 76 0.81 1.88 19.20
N ASP A 77 0.84 1.12 18.10
CA ASP A 77 -0.09 0.01 17.84
C ASP A 77 0.60 -1.37 17.92
N ASN A 78 1.05 -1.72 19.12
CA ASN A 78 1.73 -2.98 19.39
C ASN A 78 0.81 -4.20 19.19
N PHE A 79 -0.50 -4.01 19.36
CA PHE A 79 -1.47 -5.09 19.22
C PHE A 79 -1.57 -5.59 17.79
N SER A 80 -1.53 -4.67 16.81
CA SER A 80 -1.53 -5.03 15.40
C SER A 80 -0.26 -5.78 14.99
N ALA A 81 0.89 -5.39 15.54
CA ALA A 81 2.15 -6.13 15.35
C ALA A 81 2.06 -7.56 15.92
N GLN A 82 1.54 -7.72 17.14
CA GLN A 82 1.35 -9.03 17.77
C GLN A 82 0.41 -9.94 16.96
N LYS A 83 -0.71 -9.40 16.46
CA LYS A 83 -1.63 -10.15 15.60
C LYS A 83 -0.99 -10.62 14.30
N ALA A 84 -0.15 -9.78 13.69
CA ALA A 84 0.59 -10.15 12.48
C ALA A 84 1.58 -11.30 12.76
N SER A 85 2.36 -11.21 13.84
CA SER A 85 3.27 -12.28 14.27
C SER A 85 2.52 -13.58 14.58
N ALA A 86 1.35 -13.49 15.24
CA ALA A 86 0.53 -14.67 15.53
C ALA A 86 0.01 -15.34 14.25
N LEU A 87 -0.41 -14.56 13.24
CA LEU A 87 -0.82 -15.11 11.94
C LEU A 87 0.32 -15.86 11.25
N GLU A 88 1.52 -15.27 11.23
CA GLU A 88 2.72 -15.90 10.68
C GLU A 88 3.06 -17.21 11.41
N LEU A 89 2.97 -17.24 12.74
CA LEU A 89 3.19 -18.44 13.55
C LEU A 89 2.18 -19.56 13.20
N VAL A 90 0.90 -19.22 13.12
CA VAL A 90 -0.17 -20.20 12.77
C VAL A 90 0.03 -20.75 11.36
N LYS A 91 0.43 -19.91 10.40
CA LYS A 91 0.69 -20.33 9.02
C LYS A 91 1.96 -21.18 8.92
N ALA A 92 3.02 -20.81 9.64
CA ALA A 92 4.25 -21.60 9.71
C ALA A 92 3.99 -23.00 10.30
N ALA A 93 3.20 -23.09 11.37
CA ALA A 93 2.85 -24.36 11.99
C ALA A 93 2.02 -25.27 11.06
N LYS A 94 1.08 -24.71 10.29
CA LYS A 94 0.26 -25.46 9.32
C LYS A 94 1.08 -25.97 8.12
N ASN A 95 2.15 -25.26 7.75
CA ASN A 95 2.96 -25.55 6.57
C ASN A 95 4.32 -26.19 6.91
N ALA A 96 4.43 -26.90 8.03
CA ALA A 96 5.63 -27.60 8.49
C ALA A 96 5.99 -28.84 7.62
N SER A 97 6.05 -28.66 6.31
CA SER A 97 6.61 -29.61 5.36
C SER A 97 8.10 -29.33 5.14
N PRO A 98 8.97 -30.37 5.04
CA PRO A 98 10.44 -30.24 5.07
C PRO A 98 11.07 -29.57 3.83
N LYS A 99 10.27 -28.99 2.92
CA LYS A 99 10.73 -28.32 1.69
C LYS A 99 10.47 -26.81 1.65
N SER A 100 9.85 -26.23 2.68
CA SER A 100 9.53 -24.80 2.65
C SER A 100 10.65 -23.99 3.28
N GLY A 101 11.36 -23.21 2.46
CA GLY A 101 12.38 -22.27 2.91
C GLY A 101 11.85 -21.28 3.95
N THR A 102 12.76 -20.69 4.72
CA THR A 102 12.49 -19.74 5.80
C THR A 102 11.51 -18.65 5.37
N TYR A 103 10.31 -18.64 5.95
CA TYR A 103 9.33 -17.59 5.75
C TYR A 103 9.87 -16.27 6.31
N GLN A 104 10.25 -15.35 5.43
CA GLN A 104 10.73 -14.04 5.83
C GLN A 104 9.53 -13.10 6.00
N HIS A 105 9.26 -12.72 7.25
CA HIS A 105 8.34 -11.63 7.55
C HIS A 105 9.09 -10.53 8.28
N SER A 106 8.67 -9.28 8.06
CA SER A 106 9.21 -8.13 8.76
C SER A 106 8.07 -7.23 9.23
N ILE A 107 8.28 -6.55 10.36
CA ILE A 107 7.34 -5.58 10.91
C ILE A 107 8.01 -4.21 10.84
N LEU A 108 7.36 -3.29 10.14
CA LEU A 108 7.81 -1.93 9.93
C LEU A 108 6.89 -0.97 10.69
N THR A 109 7.44 -0.13 11.54
CA THR A 109 6.64 0.87 12.27
C THR A 109 6.73 2.23 11.59
N VAL A 110 5.57 2.85 11.33
CA VAL A 110 5.47 4.21 10.77
C VAL A 110 4.67 5.14 11.69
N PRO A 111 5.05 6.42 11.81
CA PRO A 111 4.28 7.40 12.57
C PRO A 111 2.87 7.55 11.99
N ARG A 112 1.87 7.76 12.85
CA ARG A 112 0.50 8.04 12.41
C ARG A 112 0.42 9.41 11.74
N ALA A 113 -0.22 9.48 10.56
CA ALA A 113 -0.44 10.76 9.87
C ALA A 113 -1.28 11.74 10.70
N ARG A 114 -2.25 11.21 11.46
CA ARG A 114 -3.11 11.96 12.37
C ARG A 114 -3.36 11.16 13.63
N ARG A 115 -3.22 11.79 14.80
CA ARG A 115 -3.56 11.21 16.10
C ARG A 115 -5.07 11.24 16.34
N VAL A 116 -5.56 10.36 17.20
CA VAL A 116 -6.96 10.39 17.64
C VAL A 116 -7.21 11.73 18.37
N HIS A 117 -8.36 12.35 18.12
CA HIS A 117 -8.74 13.68 18.63
C HIS A 117 -7.87 14.87 18.17
N GLN A 118 -6.93 14.67 17.25
CA GLN A 118 -6.18 15.79 16.66
C GLN A 118 -7.08 16.61 15.73
N SER A 119 -6.98 17.94 15.80
CA SER A 119 -7.69 18.84 14.89
C SER A 119 -7.12 18.75 13.47
N LEU A 120 -7.95 19.01 12.45
CA LEU A 120 -7.49 19.02 11.06
C LEU A 120 -6.39 20.08 10.81
N LEU A 121 -6.42 21.20 11.54
CA LEU A 121 -5.42 22.27 11.42
C LEU A 121 -4.04 21.88 11.93
N THR A 122 -3.96 21.03 12.95
CA THR A 122 -2.68 20.56 13.52
C THR A 122 -2.18 19.27 12.85
N THR A 123 -2.95 18.71 11.92
CA THR A 123 -2.62 17.48 11.19
C THR A 123 -1.46 17.60 10.18
N PRO A 124 -1.26 18.72 9.45
CA PRO A 124 -0.20 18.84 8.46
C PRO A 124 1.22 18.48 8.94
N PRO A 125 1.71 18.97 10.10
CA PRO A 125 3.06 18.62 10.56
C PRO A 125 3.19 17.13 10.91
N THR A 126 2.19 16.51 11.54
CA THR A 126 2.23 15.06 11.84
C THR A 126 2.15 14.21 10.59
N ALA A 127 1.36 14.65 9.60
CA ALA A 127 1.30 14.00 8.29
C ALA A 127 2.61 14.13 7.52
N ALA A 128 3.28 15.29 7.59
CA ALA A 128 4.60 15.49 6.98
C ALA A 128 5.68 14.61 7.61
N HIS A 129 5.70 14.51 8.94
CA HIS A 129 6.62 13.58 9.63
C HIS A 129 6.38 12.13 9.21
N SER A 130 5.11 11.69 9.18
CA SER A 130 4.72 10.37 8.67
C SER A 130 5.17 10.16 7.22
N LEU A 131 5.04 11.18 6.37
CA LEU A 131 5.45 11.15 4.96
C LEU A 131 6.95 10.97 4.83
N MET A 132 7.76 11.70 5.59
CA MET A 132 9.22 11.58 5.57
C MET A 132 9.67 10.17 5.95
N THR A 133 9.06 9.57 6.97
CA THR A 133 9.35 8.19 7.34
C THR A 133 8.92 7.20 6.25
N CYS A 134 7.75 7.39 5.64
CA CYS A 134 7.30 6.54 4.54
C CYS A 134 8.21 6.66 3.31
N LEU A 135 8.67 7.87 2.98
CA LEU A 135 9.64 8.11 1.91
C LEU A 135 10.96 7.40 2.21
N TYR A 136 11.47 7.49 3.44
CA TYR A 136 12.68 6.77 3.81
C TYR A 136 12.54 5.25 3.56
N TYR A 137 11.46 4.63 4.02
CA TYR A 137 11.29 3.18 3.88
C TYR A 137 10.94 2.71 2.47
N VAL A 138 10.10 3.45 1.74
CA VAL A 138 9.66 3.05 0.38
C VAL A 138 10.71 3.41 -0.66
N MET A 139 11.40 4.54 -0.51
CA MET A 139 12.29 5.09 -1.52
C MET A 139 13.78 4.89 -1.22
N ILE A 140 14.23 5.14 0.02
CA ILE A 140 15.66 5.20 0.34
C ILE A 140 16.19 3.84 0.81
N ALA A 141 15.52 3.22 1.79
CA ALA A 141 15.97 1.97 2.41
C ALA A 141 16.21 0.83 1.40
N PRO A 142 15.36 0.60 0.36
CA PRO A 142 15.63 -0.45 -0.62
C PRO A 142 16.85 -0.17 -1.50
N GLN A 143 17.21 1.11 -1.69
CA GLN A 143 18.37 1.53 -2.49
C GLN A 143 19.70 1.42 -1.73
N LEU A 144 19.64 1.39 -0.39
CA LEU A 144 20.80 1.23 0.48
C LEU A 144 21.17 -0.24 0.71
N LEU A 145 20.33 -1.19 0.26
CA LEU A 145 20.62 -2.61 0.40
C LEU A 145 21.87 -3.00 -0.41
N PRO A 146 22.71 -3.92 0.10
CA PRO A 146 23.90 -4.38 -0.63
C PRO A 146 23.54 -4.87 -2.03
N LYS A 147 24.46 -4.67 -2.99
CA LYS A 147 24.33 -5.16 -4.38
C LYS A 147 24.07 -6.67 -4.37
N GLY A 148 22.81 -7.07 -4.49
CA GLY A 148 22.32 -8.43 -4.30
C GLY A 148 20.92 -8.51 -3.67
N GLY A 149 20.48 -7.47 -2.96
CA GLY A 149 19.10 -7.31 -2.51
C GLY A 149 18.14 -6.88 -3.63
N ARG A 150 16.84 -7.16 -3.48
CA ARG A 150 15.80 -6.64 -4.38
C ARG A 150 15.69 -5.12 -4.18
N PRO A 151 15.86 -4.27 -5.21
CA PRO A 151 15.84 -2.81 -5.08
C PRO A 151 14.41 -2.24 -4.95
N ILE A 152 13.45 -3.06 -4.55
CA ILE A 152 12.02 -2.72 -4.47
C ILE A 152 11.55 -3.02 -3.06
N PHE A 153 10.81 -2.08 -2.46
CA PHE A 153 10.23 -2.23 -1.13
C PHE A 153 9.29 -3.46 -1.03
N ALA A 154 8.42 -3.61 -2.02
CA ALA A 154 7.56 -4.79 -2.23
C ALA A 154 7.04 -4.78 -3.67
N ASP A 155 6.56 -5.91 -4.17
CA ASP A 155 5.89 -5.99 -5.47
C ASP A 155 4.47 -5.43 -5.39
N VAL A 156 3.77 -5.71 -4.28
CA VAL A 156 2.41 -5.25 -4.00
C VAL A 156 2.34 -4.59 -2.63
N LEU A 157 1.68 -3.43 -2.56
CA LEU A 157 1.30 -2.73 -1.34
C LEU A 157 -0.22 -2.80 -1.16
N LEU A 158 -0.66 -3.57 -0.17
CA LEU A 158 -2.06 -3.69 0.23
C LEU A 158 -2.38 -2.65 1.31
N LEU A 159 -3.35 -1.80 1.02
CA LEU A 159 -3.79 -0.73 1.90
C LEU A 159 -5.25 -0.96 2.31
N ASN A 160 -5.51 -0.83 3.60
CA ASN A 160 -6.84 -0.77 4.19
C ASN A 160 -6.81 0.22 5.36
N GLY A 161 -7.83 1.07 5.47
CA GLY A 161 -7.98 1.98 6.60
C GLY A 161 -7.62 3.46 6.35
N PRO A 162 -7.29 4.22 7.41
CA PRO A 162 -7.42 5.68 7.47
C PRO A 162 -6.20 6.44 6.92
N GLY A 163 -6.07 7.74 7.23
CA GLY A 163 -5.18 8.71 6.58
C GLY A 163 -3.71 8.32 6.37
N THR A 164 -3.11 7.43 7.16
CA THR A 164 -1.75 6.92 6.92
C THR A 164 -1.63 6.17 5.58
N CYS A 165 -2.70 5.49 5.12
CA CYS A 165 -2.76 4.89 3.78
C CYS A 165 -2.52 5.93 2.68
N PHE A 166 -3.07 7.13 2.84
CA PHE A 166 -2.90 8.21 1.88
C PHE A 166 -1.44 8.69 1.83
N VAL A 167 -0.80 8.81 3.00
CA VAL A 167 0.61 9.17 3.11
C VAL A 167 1.52 8.12 2.47
N LEU A 168 1.26 6.83 2.72
CA LEU A 168 1.98 5.73 2.06
C LEU A 168 1.82 5.76 0.54
N CYS A 169 0.61 6.02 0.05
CA CYS A 169 0.36 6.18 -1.38
C CYS A 169 1.17 7.35 -1.97
N ILE A 170 1.22 8.51 -1.30
CA ILE A 170 2.05 9.64 -1.75
C ILE A 170 3.52 9.23 -1.82
N ALA A 171 4.04 8.52 -0.80
CA ALA A 171 5.43 8.07 -0.80
C ALA A 171 5.74 7.18 -2.03
N VAL A 172 4.87 6.22 -2.35
CA VAL A 172 5.00 5.39 -3.56
C VAL A 172 4.95 6.24 -4.83
N TYR A 173 4.08 7.25 -4.89
CA TYR A 173 3.98 8.14 -6.05
C TYR A 173 5.21 9.02 -6.26
N VAL A 174 5.82 9.51 -5.18
CA VAL A 174 7.10 10.23 -5.25
C VAL A 174 8.19 9.30 -5.80
N THR A 175 8.25 8.04 -5.32
CA THR A 175 9.17 7.02 -5.86
C THR A 175 8.93 6.76 -7.35
N LYS A 176 7.67 6.59 -7.78
CA LYS A 176 7.28 6.43 -9.19
C LYS A 176 7.69 7.66 -10.02
N PHE A 177 7.45 8.86 -9.50
CA PHE A 177 7.77 10.12 -10.18
C PHE A 177 9.27 10.24 -10.48
N LEU A 178 10.11 9.87 -9.52
CA LEU A 178 11.59 9.84 -9.66
C LEU A 178 12.11 8.70 -10.54
N GLY A 179 11.24 7.79 -11.01
CA GLY A 179 11.65 6.68 -11.89
C GLY A 179 12.26 5.50 -11.16
N LEU A 180 12.11 5.46 -9.84
CA LEU A 180 12.54 4.33 -9.02
C LEU A 180 11.49 3.22 -9.04
N PRO A 181 11.90 1.94 -8.86
CA PRO A 181 10.97 0.83 -8.72
C PRO A 181 10.03 1.05 -7.53
N ALA A 182 8.72 0.87 -7.74
CA ALA A 182 7.71 1.07 -6.71
C ALA A 182 6.63 -0.04 -6.79
N PRO A 183 5.98 -0.38 -5.65
CA PRO A 183 4.94 -1.40 -5.61
C PRO A 183 3.69 -1.03 -6.42
N GLN A 184 2.96 -2.05 -6.85
CA GLN A 184 1.55 -1.89 -7.24
C GLN A 184 0.69 -1.65 -5.99
N ILE A 185 -0.21 -0.69 -6.05
CA ILE A 185 -1.04 -0.30 -4.91
C ILE A 185 -2.43 -0.92 -5.07
N ILE A 186 -2.82 -1.74 -4.09
CA ILE A 186 -4.18 -2.26 -3.97
C ILE A 186 -4.80 -1.63 -2.74
N TYR A 187 -5.89 -0.88 -2.92
CA TYR A 187 -6.68 -0.38 -1.81
C TYR A 187 -7.97 -1.19 -1.69
N VAL A 188 -8.21 -1.71 -0.49
CA VAL A 188 -9.44 -2.41 -0.14
C VAL A 188 -10.18 -1.52 0.85
N GLU A 189 -11.33 -1.00 0.43
CA GLU A 189 -12.23 -0.22 1.30
C GLU A 189 -12.66 -1.09 2.49
N SER A 190 -12.95 -0.46 3.62
CA SER A 190 -13.35 -1.20 4.82
C SER A 190 -14.75 -1.80 4.69
N PHE A 191 -14.94 -3.00 5.24
CA PHE A 191 -16.23 -3.68 5.27
C PHE A 191 -17.31 -2.83 5.95
N ALA A 192 -16.93 -2.08 6.99
CA ALA A 192 -17.83 -1.18 7.72
C ALA A 192 -18.38 -0.03 6.86
N ARG A 193 -17.78 0.27 5.70
CA ARG A 193 -18.28 1.29 4.78
C ARG A 193 -19.35 0.71 3.88
N VAL A 194 -20.56 0.60 4.41
CA VAL A 194 -21.71 0.09 3.64
C VAL A 194 -22.15 1.16 2.64
N GLN A 195 -22.66 2.29 3.13
CA GLN A 195 -23.41 3.28 2.31
C GLN A 195 -22.55 4.22 1.46
N HIS A 196 -21.37 4.60 1.96
CA HIS A 196 -20.53 5.61 1.33
C HIS A 196 -19.04 5.26 1.44
N LEU A 197 -18.27 5.56 0.40
CA LEU A 197 -16.80 5.47 0.44
C LEU A 197 -16.23 6.30 1.59
N SER A 198 -15.16 5.80 2.20
CA SER A 198 -14.39 6.58 3.17
C SER A 198 -13.71 7.76 2.48
N LEU A 199 -13.29 8.77 3.25
CA LEU A 199 -12.51 9.88 2.68
C LEU A 199 -11.22 9.38 2.02
N SER A 200 -10.53 8.45 2.69
CA SER A 200 -9.36 7.76 2.14
C SER A 200 -9.70 7.02 0.84
N GLY A 201 -10.80 6.28 0.80
CA GLY A 201 -11.27 5.59 -0.40
C GLY A 201 -11.53 6.56 -1.56
N LYS A 202 -12.22 7.67 -1.31
CA LYS A 202 -12.47 8.71 -2.34
C LYS A 202 -11.17 9.32 -2.89
N LEU A 203 -10.20 9.61 -2.02
CA LEU A 203 -8.92 10.21 -2.39
C LEU A 203 -8.00 9.22 -3.11
N LEU A 204 -7.98 7.96 -2.69
CA LEU A 204 -7.08 6.94 -3.22
C LEU A 204 -7.59 6.28 -4.50
N ARG A 205 -8.90 6.23 -4.73
CA ARG A 205 -9.51 5.60 -5.91
C ARG A 205 -8.87 5.98 -7.26
N PRO A 206 -8.54 7.24 -7.58
CA PRO A 206 -7.86 7.58 -8.84
C PRO A 206 -6.36 7.26 -8.84
N LEU A 207 -5.77 7.01 -7.67
CA LEU A 207 -4.32 6.83 -7.48
C LEU A 207 -3.90 5.35 -7.39
N VAL A 208 -4.81 4.45 -7.04
CA VAL A 208 -4.45 3.04 -6.84
C VAL A 208 -4.60 2.22 -8.11
N ASP A 209 -3.69 1.25 -8.26
CA ASP A 209 -3.70 0.33 -9.39
C ASP A 209 -4.97 -0.53 -9.37
N ARG A 210 -5.38 -0.99 -8.17
CA ARG A 210 -6.68 -1.67 -7.95
C ARG A 210 -7.41 -1.07 -6.76
N PHE A 211 -8.69 -0.78 -6.95
CA PHE A 211 -9.59 -0.28 -5.92
C PHE A 211 -10.71 -1.29 -5.71
N VAL A 212 -10.78 -1.89 -4.52
CA VAL A 212 -11.69 -2.98 -4.20
C VAL A 212 -12.69 -2.53 -3.16
N VAL A 213 -13.97 -2.84 -3.40
CA VAL A 213 -15.06 -2.65 -2.43
C VAL A 213 -15.81 -3.96 -2.22
N GLN A 214 -16.52 -4.04 -1.09
CA GLN A 214 -17.35 -5.19 -0.73
C GLN A 214 -18.81 -5.00 -1.17
N TRP A 215 -19.25 -3.75 -1.27
CA TRP A 215 -20.63 -3.39 -1.56
C TRP A 215 -20.77 -2.83 -2.98
N PRO A 216 -21.61 -3.42 -3.85
CA PRO A 216 -21.69 -3.02 -5.25
C PRO A 216 -22.22 -1.60 -5.45
N HIS A 217 -23.08 -1.12 -4.54
CA HIS A 217 -23.67 0.21 -4.63
C HIS A 217 -22.64 1.35 -4.47
N LEU A 218 -21.48 1.08 -3.87
CA LEU A 218 -20.39 2.05 -3.75
C LEU A 218 -19.70 2.38 -5.09
N LEU A 219 -19.95 1.59 -6.14
CA LEU A 219 -19.42 1.80 -7.49
C LEU A 219 -20.47 2.35 -8.48
N GLN A 220 -21.65 2.76 -8.01
CA GLN A 220 -22.73 3.24 -8.88
C GLN A 220 -22.37 4.51 -9.68
N ASP A 221 -21.42 5.31 -9.20
CA ASP A 221 -20.93 6.51 -9.87
C ASP A 221 -20.04 6.22 -11.11
N ARG A 222 -19.95 4.97 -11.55
CA ARG A 222 -19.12 4.49 -12.69
C ARG A 222 -17.63 4.80 -12.58
N GLY A 223 -17.12 5.18 -11.41
CA GLY A 223 -15.68 5.37 -11.24
C GLY A 223 -14.92 4.03 -11.18
N ARG A 224 -13.60 4.09 -11.29
CA ARG A 224 -12.71 2.91 -11.22
C ARG A 224 -12.95 2.09 -9.94
N GLY A 225 -13.08 0.78 -10.08
CA GLY A 225 -13.11 -0.13 -8.94
C GLY A 225 -13.73 -1.47 -9.29
N GLU A 226 -13.54 -2.44 -8.40
CA GLU A 226 -14.11 -3.77 -8.52
C GLU A 226 -14.84 -4.14 -7.22
N CYS A 227 -16.01 -4.76 -7.37
CA CYS A 227 -16.75 -5.33 -6.25
C CYS A 227 -16.43 -6.82 -6.18
N ARG A 228 -15.88 -7.28 -5.05
CA ARG A 228 -15.49 -8.69 -4.85
C ARG A 228 -16.31 -9.39 -3.76
N GLY A 229 -17.39 -8.76 -3.29
CA GLY A 229 -18.23 -9.31 -2.24
C GLY A 229 -17.56 -9.26 -0.87
N TRP A 230 -17.89 -10.20 0.01
CA TRP A 230 -17.38 -10.22 1.38
C TRP A 230 -15.99 -10.86 1.41
N LEU A 231 -14.98 -10.00 1.59
CA LEU A 231 -13.59 -10.41 1.66
C LEU A 231 -13.09 -10.62 3.09
N VAL A 232 -13.93 -10.28 4.07
CA VAL A 232 -13.65 -10.16 5.50
C VAL A 232 -14.85 -10.63 6.30
#